data_AF-A0A6L4Z6H3-F1
#
_entry.id   AF-A0A6L4Z6H3-F1
#
_cell.length_a   1.000
_cell.length_b   1.000
_cell.length_c   1.000
_cell.angle_alpha   90.00
_cell.angle_beta   90.00
_cell.angle_gamma   90.00
#
_symmetry.space_group_name_H-M   'P 1'
#
loop_
_entity.id
_entity.type
_entity.pdbx_description
1 polymer ?
#
loop_
_entity_poly.entity_id
_entity_poly.type
_entity_poly.pdbx_seq_one_letter_code
_entity_poly.pdbx_strand_id
1 'polypeptide(L)'
;MPDCIICGDYTKFEGGLCLSCYKGGNKNPSGKKNLPTEKQDTGLNSNGISEKEWNYRYNMIKGRIAETLVQELFLTLKYNVFRYGMENTIPGIMELLKGIKSEVAEEIKRMPDFVVQNPRSGEVFFIEVKFRASGTFTIKDLPKDYAWENAFFILVSKKHIKCINYKELKDGKEITPESRNYLGSRKEFDLDKETIITFCDFAVQFFENV
;
A
#
# COMPACT_ATOMS: atom_id res chain seq x y z
N MET A 1 9.83 16.52 55.37
CA MET A 1 10.13 15.28 54.62
C MET A 1 9.46 15.43 53.26
N PRO A 2 10.10 15.07 52.14
CA PRO A 2 9.48 15.24 50.83
C PRO A 2 8.31 14.25 50.64
N ASP A 3 7.24 14.69 49.97
CA ASP A 3 6.01 13.93 49.77
C ASP A 3 5.81 13.54 48.29
N CYS A 4 5.23 12.36 48.06
CA CYS A 4 4.98 11.79 46.74
C CYS A 4 3.91 12.60 45.99
N ILE A 5 4.22 12.99 44.76
CA ILE A 5 3.32 13.83 43.94
C ILE A 5 2.00 13.16 43.53
N ILE A 6 1.85 11.84 43.71
CA ILE A 6 0.62 11.10 43.37
C ILE A 6 -0.24 10.80 44.59
N CYS A 7 0.34 10.24 45.66
CA CYS A 7 -0.42 9.76 46.82
C CYS A 7 -0.14 10.52 48.13
N GLY A 8 0.87 11.39 48.17
CA GLY A 8 1.27 12.10 49.38
C GLY A 8 2.10 11.28 50.39
N ASP A 9 2.44 10.03 50.09
CA ASP A 9 3.36 9.24 50.94
C ASP A 9 4.79 9.80 50.92
N TYR A 10 5.57 9.48 51.96
CA TYR A 10 6.97 9.86 52.04
C TYR A 10 7.79 9.43 50.81
N THR A 11 8.59 10.34 50.29
CA THR A 11 9.59 10.10 49.25
C THR A 11 10.94 10.70 49.62
N LYS A 12 12.01 10.11 49.06
CA LYS A 12 13.39 10.54 49.33
C LYS A 12 13.79 11.81 48.59
N PHE A 13 13.07 12.17 47.51
CA PHE A 13 13.41 13.27 46.62
C PHE A 13 12.23 14.25 46.49
N GLU A 14 12.49 15.57 46.56
CA GLU A 14 11.47 16.59 46.26
C GLU A 14 11.00 16.43 44.80
N GLY A 15 9.66 16.40 44.62
CA GLY A 15 9.05 16.15 43.31
C GLY A 15 9.13 14.69 42.82
N GLY A 16 9.59 13.75 43.66
CA GLY A 16 9.73 12.33 43.32
C GLY A 16 8.48 11.48 43.62
N LEU A 17 8.50 10.23 43.14
CA LEU A 17 7.48 9.21 43.42
C LEU A 17 7.93 8.29 44.57
N CYS A 18 6.99 7.83 45.39
CA CYS A 18 7.24 6.75 46.35
C CYS A 18 7.44 5.41 45.61
N LEU A 19 8.04 4.42 46.29
CA LEU A 19 8.38 3.12 45.71
C LEU A 19 7.16 2.40 45.09
N SER A 20 5.99 2.53 45.73
CA SER A 20 4.73 1.93 45.28
C SER A 20 4.21 2.59 44.00
N CYS A 21 4.25 3.93 43.92
CA CYS A 21 3.84 4.69 42.74
C CYS A 21 4.84 4.53 41.57
N TYR A 22 6.13 4.37 41.88
CA TYR A 22 7.16 4.11 40.87
C TYR A 22 7.01 2.72 40.24
N LYS A 23 6.70 1.68 41.05
CA LYS A 23 6.53 0.29 40.57
C LYS A 23 5.14 -0.01 40.02
N GLY A 24 4.12 0.75 40.43
CA GLY A 24 2.71 0.49 40.11
C GLY A 24 2.15 1.36 38.98
N GLY A 25 2.90 1.54 37.88
CA GLY A 25 2.52 2.36 36.73
C GLY A 25 1.01 2.32 36.44
N ASN A 26 0.35 3.41 36.84
CA ASN A 26 -1.09 3.71 36.74
C ASN A 26 -2.09 2.75 37.40
N LYS A 27 -2.18 2.78 38.74
CA LYS A 27 -3.45 2.53 39.45
C LYS A 27 -3.70 3.60 40.51
N ASN A 28 -4.49 4.62 40.16
CA ASN A 28 -5.04 5.58 41.12
C ASN A 28 -6.20 4.94 41.92
N PRO A 29 -6.20 4.97 43.26
CA PRO A 29 -7.42 4.86 44.06
C PRO A 29 -7.95 6.26 44.41
N SER A 30 -9.04 6.61 43.73
CA SER A 30 -10.11 7.57 44.04
C SER A 30 -10.07 8.42 45.31
N GLY A 31 -10.27 9.74 45.11
CA GLY A 31 -10.62 10.66 46.19
C GLY A 31 -11.11 12.06 45.78
N LYS A 32 -11.94 12.21 44.73
CA LYS A 32 -13.02 13.23 44.66
C LYS A 32 -13.85 13.12 43.38
N LYS A 33 -15.16 13.27 43.58
CA LYS A 33 -16.31 13.10 42.67
C LYS A 33 -16.16 13.86 41.35
N ASN A 34 -16.36 13.15 40.24
CA ASN A 34 -17.16 13.60 39.09
C ASN A 34 -17.77 12.38 38.40
N LEU A 35 -19.03 12.51 38.01
CA LEU A 35 -19.83 11.54 37.26
C LEU A 35 -19.06 10.94 36.06
N PRO A 36 -19.34 9.69 35.66
CA PRO A 36 -18.68 9.07 34.52
C PRO A 36 -19.21 9.69 33.23
N THR A 37 -18.53 10.71 32.72
CA THR A 37 -18.44 10.85 31.27
C THR A 37 -17.41 9.83 30.82
N GLU A 38 -17.87 8.64 30.45
CA GLU A 38 -17.09 7.70 29.65
C GLU A 38 -16.75 8.35 28.32
N LYS A 39 -15.69 9.15 28.29
CA LYS A 39 -14.91 9.31 27.07
C LYS A 39 -13.98 8.12 27.03
N GLN A 40 -14.52 6.99 26.55
CA GLN A 40 -13.67 5.98 25.96
C GLN A 40 -12.90 6.69 24.86
N ASP A 41 -11.60 6.84 25.08
CA ASP A 41 -10.65 7.31 24.07
C ASP A 41 -10.49 6.18 23.05
N THR A 42 -11.57 5.90 22.33
CA THR A 42 -11.53 5.07 21.14
C THR A 42 -10.77 5.90 20.13
N GLY A 43 -9.56 5.48 19.72
CA GLY A 43 -8.75 6.09 18.66
C GLY A 43 -9.42 6.03 17.28
N LEU A 44 -10.69 6.45 17.23
CA LEU A 44 -11.58 6.55 16.09
C LEU A 44 -11.54 8.01 15.66
N ASN A 45 -11.30 8.22 14.36
CA ASN A 45 -11.44 9.55 13.77
C ASN A 45 -12.92 9.96 13.79
N SER A 46 -13.22 11.22 13.44
CA SER A 46 -14.59 11.79 13.40
C SER A 46 -15.63 10.99 12.60
N ASN A 47 -15.17 9.99 11.84
CA ASN A 47 -15.97 9.13 10.98
C ASN A 47 -16.22 7.72 11.57
N GLY A 48 -15.87 7.46 12.84
CA GLY A 48 -16.13 6.17 13.50
C GLY A 48 -15.23 5.02 13.02
N ILE A 49 -14.11 5.32 12.37
CA ILE A 49 -13.14 4.36 11.85
C ILE A 49 -11.79 4.63 12.53
N SER A 50 -11.06 3.58 12.91
CA SER A 50 -9.71 3.73 13.46
C SER A 50 -8.75 4.30 12.40
N GLU A 51 -7.75 5.08 12.82
CA GLU A 51 -6.76 5.64 11.90
C GLU A 51 -6.07 4.56 11.04
N LYS A 52 -5.77 3.40 11.65
CA LYS A 52 -5.18 2.25 10.96
C LYS A 52 -6.08 1.71 9.85
N GLU A 53 -7.38 1.59 10.11
CA GLU A 53 -8.35 1.10 9.12
C GLU A 53 -8.57 2.13 8.02
N TRP A 54 -8.63 3.42 8.36
CA TRP A 54 -8.67 4.50 7.38
C TRP A 54 -7.49 4.43 6.41
N ASN A 55 -6.27 4.35 6.94
CA ASN A 55 -5.04 4.26 6.14
C ASN A 55 -5.02 3.00 5.25
N TYR A 56 -5.48 1.86 5.76
CA TYR A 56 -5.61 0.64 4.98
C TYR A 56 -6.58 0.81 3.80
N ARG A 57 -7.79 1.30 4.06
CA ARG A 57 -8.81 1.53 3.01
C ARG A 57 -8.34 2.56 1.99
N TYR A 58 -7.70 3.64 2.45
CA TYR A 58 -7.16 4.68 1.58
C TYR A 58 -6.10 4.14 0.63
N ASN A 59 -5.16 3.31 1.12
CA ASN A 59 -4.14 2.69 0.27
C ASN A 59 -4.73 1.68 -0.74
N MET A 60 -5.77 0.93 -0.36
CA MET A 60 -6.49 0.08 -1.31
C MET A 60 -7.15 0.90 -2.43
N ILE A 61 -7.75 2.04 -2.10
CA ILE A 61 -8.35 2.94 -3.09
C ILE A 61 -7.28 3.47 -4.05
N LYS A 62 -6.11 3.89 -3.54
CA LYS A 62 -4.98 4.32 -4.40
C LYS A 62 -4.58 3.22 -5.39
N GLY A 63 -4.48 1.98 -4.91
CA GLY A 63 -4.18 0.81 -5.75
C GLY A 63 -5.21 0.63 -6.87
N ARG A 64 -6.49 0.61 -6.52
CA ARG A 64 -7.59 0.45 -7.49
C ARG A 64 -7.64 1.56 -8.54
N ILE A 65 -7.36 2.80 -8.14
CA ILE A 65 -7.27 3.93 -9.09
C ILE A 65 -6.11 3.71 -10.06
N ALA A 66 -4.93 3.29 -9.56
CA ALA A 66 -3.77 3.02 -10.40
C ALA A 66 -4.03 1.84 -11.36
N GLU A 67 -4.60 0.74 -10.90
CA GLU A 67 -5.04 -0.40 -11.73
C GLU A 67 -5.99 0.05 -12.83
N THR A 68 -7.04 0.81 -12.47
CA THR A 68 -8.04 1.32 -13.42
C THR A 68 -7.38 2.20 -14.47
N LEU A 69 -6.45 3.07 -14.07
CA LEU A 69 -5.72 3.94 -14.99
C LEU A 69 -4.91 3.13 -16.01
N VAL A 70 -4.21 2.10 -15.55
CA VAL A 70 -3.42 1.21 -16.43
C VAL A 70 -4.32 0.37 -17.34
N GLN A 71 -5.45 -0.13 -16.82
CA GLN A 71 -6.43 -0.87 -17.62
C GLN A 71 -6.96 0.00 -18.77
N GLU A 72 -7.44 1.20 -18.47
CA GLU A 72 -7.98 2.12 -19.47
C GLU A 72 -6.92 2.57 -20.48
N LEU A 73 -5.67 2.70 -20.06
CA LEU A 73 -4.53 2.97 -20.95
C LEU A 73 -4.40 1.88 -22.01
N PHE A 74 -4.33 0.61 -21.60
CA PHE A 74 -4.18 -0.50 -22.54
C PHE A 74 -5.43 -0.69 -23.42
N LEU A 75 -6.63 -0.53 -22.87
CA LEU A 75 -7.87 -0.58 -23.65
C LEU A 75 -7.94 0.53 -24.71
N THR A 76 -7.50 1.74 -24.38
CA THR A 76 -7.42 2.87 -25.31
C THR A 76 -6.47 2.54 -26.47
N LEU A 77 -5.35 1.91 -26.16
CA LEU A 77 -4.35 1.42 -27.13
C LEU A 77 -4.78 0.14 -27.88
N LYS A 78 -6.03 -0.29 -27.70
CA LYS A 78 -6.67 -1.44 -28.35
C LYS A 78 -6.06 -2.78 -27.97
N TYR A 79 -5.51 -2.90 -26.77
CA TYR A 79 -5.12 -4.19 -26.21
C TYR A 79 -6.33 -4.91 -25.64
N ASN A 80 -6.27 -6.24 -25.60
CA ASN A 80 -7.20 -7.03 -24.82
C ASN A 80 -6.67 -7.09 -23.38
N VAL A 81 -7.48 -6.65 -22.42
CA VAL A 81 -7.10 -6.59 -20.99
C VAL A 81 -8.03 -7.48 -20.19
N PHE A 82 -7.47 -8.44 -19.47
CA PHE A 82 -8.19 -9.36 -18.60
C PHE A 82 -7.73 -9.16 -17.16
N ARG A 83 -8.66 -8.92 -16.23
CA ARG A 83 -8.35 -8.90 -14.79
C ARG A 83 -8.04 -10.31 -14.35
N TYR A 84 -6.83 -10.52 -13.86
CA TYR A 84 -6.31 -11.84 -13.50
C TYR A 84 -6.17 -12.01 -11.99
N GLY A 85 -5.95 -10.92 -11.24
CA GLY A 85 -5.91 -10.93 -9.78
C GLY A 85 -7.19 -11.51 -9.17
N MET A 86 -7.04 -12.43 -8.22
CA MET A 86 -8.15 -13.21 -7.65
C MET A 86 -9.14 -12.37 -6.84
N GLU A 87 -8.68 -11.26 -6.27
CA GLU A 87 -9.52 -10.27 -5.59
C GLU A 87 -10.56 -9.63 -6.51
N ASN A 88 -10.31 -9.65 -7.83
CA ASN A 88 -11.24 -9.14 -8.84
C ASN A 88 -12.24 -10.20 -9.30
N THR A 89 -11.89 -11.49 -9.17
CA THR A 89 -12.73 -12.62 -9.59
C THR A 89 -13.68 -13.06 -8.46
N ILE A 90 -13.21 -13.07 -7.22
CA ILE A 90 -13.98 -13.53 -6.06
C ILE A 90 -13.96 -12.47 -4.96
N PRO A 91 -15.05 -11.71 -4.76
CA PRO A 91 -15.14 -10.75 -3.67
C PRO A 91 -14.91 -11.43 -2.31
N GLY A 92 -14.08 -10.80 -1.46
CA GLY A 92 -13.80 -11.30 -0.10
C GLY A 92 -12.76 -12.44 -0.02
N ILE A 93 -12.24 -12.94 -1.14
CA ILE A 93 -11.23 -14.03 -1.11
C ILE A 93 -9.98 -13.66 -0.30
N MET A 94 -9.54 -12.41 -0.39
CA MET A 94 -8.38 -11.92 0.36
C MET A 94 -8.60 -11.91 1.87
N GLU A 95 -9.84 -11.70 2.31
CA GLU A 95 -10.20 -11.78 3.73
C GLU A 95 -10.22 -13.23 4.21
N LEU A 96 -10.73 -14.15 3.39
CA LEU A 96 -10.73 -15.59 3.66
C LEU A 96 -9.31 -16.16 3.73
N LEU A 97 -8.40 -15.67 2.89
CA LEU A 97 -7.00 -16.10 2.86
C LEU A 97 -6.13 -15.42 3.93
N LYS A 98 -6.68 -14.49 4.71
CA LYS A 98 -5.96 -13.77 5.74
C LYS A 98 -5.57 -14.72 6.87
N GLY A 99 -4.26 -14.82 7.15
CA GLY A 99 -3.72 -15.71 8.17
C GLY A 99 -3.52 -17.17 7.72
N ILE A 100 -4.02 -17.54 6.54
CA ILE A 100 -3.72 -18.84 5.93
C ILE A 100 -2.32 -18.80 5.32
N LYS A 101 -1.45 -19.72 5.77
CA LYS A 101 -0.08 -19.91 5.28
C LYS A 101 0.01 -21.26 4.56
N SER A 102 -0.58 -21.34 3.39
CA SER A 102 -0.38 -22.47 2.47
C SER A 102 0.24 -21.95 1.17
N GLU A 103 0.99 -22.81 0.48
CA GLU A 103 1.60 -22.49 -0.81
C GLU A 103 0.55 -21.98 -1.81
N VAL A 104 -0.57 -22.68 -1.92
CA VAL A 104 -1.71 -22.29 -2.77
C VAL A 104 -2.30 -20.93 -2.38
N ALA A 105 -2.45 -20.66 -1.08
CA ALA A 105 -2.96 -19.35 -0.64
C ALA A 105 -1.99 -18.21 -0.98
N GLU A 106 -0.69 -18.47 -0.93
CA GLU A 106 0.34 -17.50 -1.31
C GLU A 106 0.40 -17.29 -2.82
N GLU A 107 0.26 -18.35 -3.63
CA GLU A 107 0.15 -18.24 -5.08
C GLU A 107 -1.06 -17.39 -5.50
N ILE A 108 -2.23 -17.66 -4.90
CA ILE A 108 -3.46 -16.89 -5.16
C ILE A 108 -3.26 -15.40 -4.85
N LYS A 109 -2.65 -15.07 -3.71
CA LYS A 109 -2.39 -13.67 -3.30
C LYS A 109 -1.36 -12.97 -4.19
N ARG A 110 -0.55 -13.72 -4.93
CA ARG A 110 0.56 -13.21 -5.76
C ARG A 110 0.23 -13.18 -7.24
N MET A 111 -0.98 -13.59 -7.64
CA MET A 111 -1.41 -13.53 -9.03
C MET A 111 -1.32 -12.09 -9.55
N PRO A 112 -0.75 -11.87 -10.76
CA PRO A 112 -0.68 -10.55 -11.36
C PRO A 112 -2.05 -9.93 -11.55
N ASP A 113 -2.13 -8.61 -11.45
CA ASP A 113 -3.38 -7.87 -11.63
C ASP A 113 -4.05 -8.12 -12.99
N PHE A 114 -3.24 -8.15 -14.07
CA PHE A 114 -3.74 -8.32 -15.44
C PHE A 114 -2.98 -9.34 -16.28
N VAL A 115 -3.73 -9.93 -17.21
CA VAL A 115 -3.21 -10.50 -18.44
C VAL A 115 -3.55 -9.54 -19.57
N VAL A 116 -2.55 -9.06 -20.29
CA VAL A 116 -2.71 -8.13 -21.40
C VAL A 116 -2.20 -8.76 -22.68
N GLN A 117 -3.01 -8.74 -23.74
CA GLN A 117 -2.65 -9.27 -25.04
C GLN A 117 -2.64 -8.15 -26.09
N ASN A 118 -1.56 -8.09 -26.87
CA ASN A 118 -1.52 -7.30 -28.10
C ASN A 118 -2.28 -8.05 -29.21
N PRO A 119 -3.44 -7.60 -29.69
CA PRO A 119 -4.17 -8.32 -30.73
C PRO A 119 -3.46 -8.28 -32.10
N ARG A 120 -2.50 -7.37 -32.30
CA ARG A 120 -1.75 -7.26 -33.57
C ARG A 120 -0.64 -8.30 -33.67
N SER A 121 0.12 -8.53 -32.59
CA SER A 121 1.22 -9.51 -32.56
C SER A 121 0.83 -10.86 -31.95
N GLY A 122 -0.25 -10.92 -31.18
CA GLY A 122 -0.66 -12.09 -30.39
C GLY A 122 0.13 -12.27 -29.09
N GLU A 123 1.09 -11.39 -28.79
CA GLU A 123 1.90 -11.46 -27.57
C GLU A 123 1.06 -11.21 -26.32
N VAL A 124 1.40 -11.92 -25.25
CA VAL A 124 0.69 -11.90 -23.96
C VAL A 124 1.66 -11.53 -22.85
N PHE A 125 1.23 -10.63 -21.98
CA PHE A 125 2.02 -10.07 -20.89
C PHE A 125 1.28 -10.22 -19.57
N PHE A 126 1.98 -10.67 -18.53
CA PHE A 126 1.53 -10.53 -17.15
C PHE A 126 1.91 -9.13 -16.66
N ILE A 127 0.94 -8.40 -16.11
CA ILE A 127 1.13 -7.04 -15.63
C ILE A 127 0.71 -6.97 -14.17
N GLU A 128 1.63 -6.46 -13.35
CA GLU A 128 1.41 -6.07 -11.96
C GLU A 128 1.47 -4.54 -11.86
N VAL A 129 0.48 -3.93 -11.23
CA VAL A 129 0.40 -2.47 -11.06
C VAL A 129 0.70 -2.10 -9.61
N LYS A 130 1.53 -1.07 -9.44
CA LYS A 130 1.84 -0.51 -8.12
C LYS A 130 1.71 1.00 -8.15
N PHE A 131 1.01 1.55 -7.17
CA PHE A 131 1.14 2.97 -6.85
C PHE A 131 2.28 3.20 -5.85
N ARG A 132 3.19 4.13 -6.14
CA ARG A 132 4.19 4.64 -5.21
C ARG A 132 4.33 6.15 -5.37
N ALA A 133 3.96 6.89 -4.32
CA ALA A 133 4.16 8.35 -4.28
C ALA A 133 5.65 8.74 -4.40
N SER A 134 6.56 7.90 -3.87
CA SER A 134 8.00 8.09 -4.00
C SER A 134 8.52 7.93 -5.43
N GLY A 135 7.79 7.22 -6.31
CA GLY A 135 8.29 6.87 -7.64
C GLY A 135 9.44 5.86 -7.62
N THR A 136 9.66 5.14 -6.52
CA THR A 136 10.71 4.13 -6.37
C THR A 136 10.13 2.72 -6.31
N PHE A 137 10.79 1.77 -6.98
CA PHE A 137 10.47 0.34 -6.90
C PHE A 137 11.70 -0.52 -7.15
N THR A 138 11.94 -1.49 -6.27
CA THR A 138 13.15 -2.32 -6.21
C THR A 138 12.80 -3.79 -6.01
N ILE A 139 13.77 -4.69 -6.21
CA ILE A 139 13.58 -6.12 -5.94
C ILE A 139 13.21 -6.42 -4.47
N LYS A 140 13.60 -5.55 -3.52
CA LYS A 140 13.29 -5.71 -2.08
C LYS A 140 11.81 -5.48 -1.78
N ASP A 141 11.08 -4.84 -2.69
CA ASP A 141 9.65 -4.66 -2.60
C ASP A 141 8.87 -5.93 -2.99
N LEU A 142 9.54 -6.94 -3.56
CA LEU A 142 8.97 -8.24 -3.88
C LEU A 142 9.18 -9.25 -2.74
N PRO A 143 8.27 -10.20 -2.56
CA PRO A 143 8.52 -11.36 -1.70
C PRO A 143 9.72 -12.16 -2.24
N LYS A 144 10.46 -12.81 -1.34
CA LYS A 144 11.69 -13.56 -1.69
C LYS A 144 11.46 -14.68 -2.71
N ASP A 145 10.24 -15.20 -2.74
CA ASP A 145 9.76 -16.34 -3.50
C ASP A 145 8.67 -15.89 -4.50
N TYR A 146 8.87 -14.75 -5.15
CA TYR A 146 7.92 -14.25 -6.16
C TYR A 146 7.80 -15.23 -7.33
N ALA A 147 6.59 -15.75 -7.55
CA ALA A 147 6.35 -16.86 -8.48
C ALA A 147 6.30 -16.44 -9.97
N TRP A 148 6.11 -15.14 -10.26
CA TRP A 148 5.81 -14.66 -11.61
C TRP A 148 7.00 -13.98 -12.26
N GLU A 149 8.06 -14.74 -12.54
CA GLU A 149 9.32 -14.20 -13.09
C GLU A 149 9.20 -13.57 -14.49
N ASN A 150 8.05 -13.70 -15.16
CA ASN A 150 7.75 -13.10 -16.46
C ASN A 150 6.85 -11.86 -16.38
N ALA A 151 6.54 -11.37 -15.17
CA ALA A 151 5.69 -10.21 -14.98
C ALA A 151 6.42 -8.88 -15.28
N PHE A 152 5.66 -7.94 -15.85
CA PHE A 152 6.00 -6.53 -15.93
C PHE A 152 5.35 -5.78 -14.78
N PHE A 153 6.12 -4.96 -14.09
CA PHE A 153 5.67 -4.08 -13.03
C PHE A 153 5.47 -2.67 -13.59
N ILE A 154 4.24 -2.20 -13.61
CA ILE A 154 3.89 -0.83 -13.98
C ILE A 154 3.74 0.00 -12.70
N LEU A 155 4.68 0.92 -12.53
CA LEU A 155 4.73 1.84 -11.41
C LEU A 155 4.02 3.15 -11.77
N VAL A 156 2.86 3.39 -11.17
CA VAL A 156 2.17 4.67 -11.22
C VAL A 156 2.65 5.53 -10.04
N SER A 157 3.05 6.75 -10.35
CA SER A 157 3.47 7.76 -9.37
C SER A 157 2.69 9.06 -9.58
N LYS A 158 2.99 10.09 -8.80
CA LYS A 158 2.38 11.42 -8.96
C LYS A 158 2.71 12.13 -10.27
N LYS A 159 3.70 11.64 -11.02
CA LYS A 159 4.24 12.33 -12.21
C LYS A 159 4.35 11.45 -13.44
N HIS A 160 4.69 10.18 -13.24
CA HIS A 160 5.09 9.30 -14.32
C HIS A 160 4.51 7.91 -14.13
N ILE A 161 4.28 7.26 -15.27
CA ILE A 161 4.02 5.83 -15.39
C ILE A 161 5.30 5.18 -15.93
N LYS A 162 5.91 4.33 -15.10
CA LYS A 162 7.16 3.63 -15.40
C LYS A 162 6.95 2.13 -15.41
N CYS A 163 7.87 1.40 -16.05
CA CYS A 163 7.78 -0.03 -16.24
C CYS A 163 9.14 -0.71 -16.09
N ILE A 164 9.17 -1.83 -15.38
CA ILE A 164 10.32 -2.71 -15.23
C ILE A 164 9.84 -4.16 -15.21
N ASN A 165 10.58 -5.10 -15.77
CA ASN A 165 10.24 -6.52 -15.63
C ASN A 165 11.02 -7.20 -14.50
N TYR A 166 10.57 -8.37 -14.08
CA TYR A 166 11.21 -9.10 -12.98
C TYR A 166 12.69 -9.43 -13.24
N LYS A 167 13.05 -9.82 -14.48
CA LYS A 167 14.44 -10.12 -14.84
C LYS A 167 15.34 -8.89 -14.63
N GLU A 168 14.87 -7.72 -15.04
CA GLU A 168 15.57 -6.46 -14.82
C GLU A 168 15.77 -6.16 -13.32
N LEU A 169 14.76 -6.40 -12.48
CA LEU A 169 14.88 -6.25 -11.03
C LEU A 169 15.90 -7.22 -10.43
N LYS A 170 15.91 -8.46 -10.92
CA LYS A 170 16.85 -9.52 -10.50
C LYS A 170 18.29 -9.18 -10.89
N ASP A 171 18.47 -8.51 -12.02
CA ASP A 171 19.76 -7.98 -12.50
C ASP A 171 20.20 -6.71 -11.75
N GLY A 172 19.44 -6.26 -10.75
CA GLY A 172 19.76 -5.11 -9.90
C GLY A 172 19.33 -3.76 -10.48
N LYS A 173 18.56 -3.74 -11.58
CA LYS A 173 17.91 -2.51 -12.03
C LYS A 173 16.75 -2.16 -11.10
N GLU A 174 16.42 -0.89 -11.05
CA GLU A 174 15.35 -0.36 -10.22
C GLU A 174 14.65 0.79 -10.92
N ILE A 175 13.45 1.10 -10.45
CA ILE A 175 12.78 2.35 -10.79
C ILE A 175 13.13 3.34 -9.68
N THR A 176 13.71 4.48 -10.06
CA THR A 176 13.90 5.66 -9.20
C THR A 176 13.14 6.86 -9.80
N PRO A 177 12.95 7.97 -9.07
CA PRO A 177 12.33 9.17 -9.63
C PRO A 177 13.04 9.69 -10.90
N GLU A 178 14.36 9.58 -10.96
CA GLU A 178 15.20 10.06 -12.05
C GLU A 178 15.38 9.03 -13.18
N SER A 179 15.08 7.75 -12.90
CA SER A 179 15.19 6.67 -13.87
C SER A 179 14.30 6.91 -15.09
N ARG A 180 14.77 6.51 -16.28
CA ARG A 180 14.05 6.71 -17.56
C ARG A 180 13.25 5.49 -18.00
N ASN A 181 12.82 4.67 -17.03
CA ASN A 181 12.02 3.47 -17.23
C ASN A 181 10.57 3.78 -17.66
N TYR A 182 10.34 4.79 -18.49
CA TYR A 182 9.00 5.20 -18.90
C TYR A 182 8.29 4.08 -19.66
N LEU A 183 7.01 3.86 -19.35
CA LEU A 183 6.21 2.82 -19.99
C LEU A 183 6.18 3.00 -21.51
N GLY A 184 5.96 4.23 -21.99
CA GLY A 184 5.96 4.55 -23.43
C GLY A 184 7.30 4.38 -24.16
N SER A 185 8.39 4.07 -23.44
CA SER A 185 9.70 3.74 -24.03
C SER A 185 9.93 2.23 -24.17
N ARG A 186 9.00 1.39 -23.68
CA ARG A 186 9.11 -0.07 -23.76
C ARG A 186 8.74 -0.54 -25.17
N LYS A 187 9.69 -1.21 -25.81
CA LYS A 187 9.52 -1.72 -27.19
C LYS A 187 8.54 -2.90 -27.23
N GLU A 188 8.46 -3.66 -26.13
CA GLU A 188 7.60 -4.83 -26.00
C GLU A 188 6.12 -4.48 -26.16
N PHE A 189 5.74 -3.26 -25.81
CA PHE A 189 4.36 -2.84 -25.79
C PHE A 189 3.96 -1.94 -26.97
N ASP A 190 4.86 -1.56 -27.89
CA ASP A 190 4.51 -0.78 -29.10
C ASP A 190 3.49 0.36 -28.83
N LEU A 191 3.75 1.17 -27.79
CA LEU A 191 2.76 2.10 -27.25
C LEU A 191 2.81 3.46 -27.97
N ASP A 192 1.63 4.03 -28.23
CA ASP A 192 1.50 5.40 -28.70
C ASP A 192 1.86 6.40 -27.58
N LYS A 193 2.82 7.28 -27.86
CA LYS A 193 3.37 8.19 -26.85
C LYS A 193 2.38 9.26 -26.40
N GLU A 194 1.53 9.74 -27.31
CA GLU A 194 0.55 10.78 -26.98
C GLU A 194 -0.46 10.27 -25.96
N THR A 195 -0.98 9.06 -26.19
CA THR A 195 -1.86 8.38 -25.23
C THR A 195 -1.18 8.21 -23.88
N ILE A 196 0.08 7.77 -23.83
CA ILE A 196 0.80 7.63 -22.55
C ILE A 196 0.93 8.96 -21.80
N ILE A 197 1.20 10.06 -22.51
CA ILE A 197 1.29 11.40 -21.90
C ILE A 197 -0.05 11.80 -21.29
N THR A 198 -1.16 11.62 -22.02
CA THR A 198 -2.51 11.89 -21.49
C THR A 198 -2.81 11.10 -20.21
N PHE A 199 -2.42 9.83 -20.18
CA PHE A 199 -2.60 9.00 -18.97
C PHE A 199 -1.66 9.38 -17.83
N CYS A 200 -0.47 9.92 -18.12
CA CYS A 200 0.37 10.52 -17.09
C CYS A 200 -0.28 11.78 -16.50
N ASP A 201 -0.93 12.62 -17.32
CA ASP A 201 -1.66 13.79 -16.83
C ASP A 201 -2.86 13.40 -15.95
N PHE A 202 -3.59 12.34 -16.31
CA PHE A 202 -4.62 11.77 -15.43
C PHE A 202 -4.03 11.29 -14.10
N ALA A 203 -2.88 10.61 -14.11
CA ALA A 203 -2.23 10.18 -12.88
C ALA A 203 -1.85 11.38 -11.99
N VAL A 204 -1.35 12.48 -12.58
CA VAL A 204 -1.09 13.73 -11.85
C VAL A 204 -2.37 14.24 -11.20
N GLN A 205 -3.48 14.32 -11.93
CA GLN A 205 -4.77 14.80 -11.42
C GLN A 205 -5.30 13.93 -10.26
N PHE A 206 -5.26 12.60 -10.40
CA PHE A 206 -5.78 11.70 -9.36
C PHE A 206 -4.89 11.64 -8.11
N PHE A 207 -3.58 11.86 -8.25
CA PHE A 207 -2.60 11.65 -7.18
C PHE A 207 -1.91 12.93 -6.69
N GLU A 208 -2.38 14.12 -7.09
CA GLU A 208 -1.80 15.41 -6.71
C GLU A 208 -1.63 15.55 -5.18
N ASN A 209 -2.72 15.27 -4.44
CA ASN A 209 -2.81 15.44 -2.99
C ASN A 209 -2.49 14.16 -2.19
N VAL A 210 -1.96 13.12 -2.84
CA VAL A 210 -1.88 11.75 -2.32
C VAL A 210 -0.59 11.43 -1.58
#